data_AF-A0A357D8P1-F1
#
_entry.id   AF-A0A357D8P1-F1
#
_cell.length_a   1.000
_cell.length_b   1.000
_cell.length_c   1.000
_cell.angle_alpha   90.00
_cell.angle_beta   90.00
_cell.angle_gamma   90.00
#
_symmetry.space_group_name_H-M   'P 1'
#
loop_
_entity.id
_entity.type
_entity.pdbx_description
1 polymer ?
#
loop_
_entity_poly.entity_id
_entity_poly.type
_entity_poly.pdbx_seq_one_letter_code
_entity_poly.pdbx_strand_id
1 'polypeptide(L)'
;MKKIMILCFALLFLFSTTAAMATKEEVRVPTKVKVISQSCMAEGLCLTVIDLECNEVVVIFYSVLASGLFKGSLKLNNLIRTGMFVEPDEQAYVIGQDAPFVEGNEQGKEPQFSR
;
A
#
# COMPACT_ATOMS: atom_id res chain seq x y z
N MET A 1 -28.61 -31.64 -33.55
CA MET A 1 -28.04 -30.27 -33.56
C MET A 1 -28.43 -29.45 -32.33
N LYS A 2 -29.73 -29.30 -32.02
CA LYS A 2 -30.20 -28.48 -30.87
C LYS A 2 -29.60 -28.88 -29.50
N LYS A 3 -29.47 -30.19 -29.23
CA LYS A 3 -28.88 -30.72 -27.98
C LYS A 3 -27.38 -30.43 -27.82
N ILE A 4 -26.63 -30.43 -28.93
CA ILE A 4 -25.19 -30.14 -28.95
C ILE A 4 -24.96 -28.64 -28.70
N MET A 5 -25.80 -27.79 -29.30
CA MET A 5 -25.74 -26.35 -29.11
C MET A 5 -25.99 -25.94 -27.64
N ILE A 6 -26.95 -26.59 -26.99
CA ILE A 6 -27.25 -26.39 -25.56
C ILE A 6 -26.07 -26.82 -24.68
N LEU A 7 -25.43 -27.95 -25.02
CA LEU A 7 -24.26 -28.45 -24.30
C LEU A 7 -23.08 -27.47 -24.39
N CYS A 8 -22.81 -26.93 -25.58
CA CYS A 8 -21.74 -25.94 -25.77
C CYS A 8 -22.02 -24.64 -25.00
N PHE A 9 -23.27 -24.17 -24.98
CA PHE A 9 -23.66 -22.99 -24.19
C PHE A 9 -23.51 -23.22 -22.69
N ALA A 10 -23.88 -24.39 -22.18
CA ALA A 10 -23.70 -24.74 -20.78
C ALA A 10 -22.21 -24.80 -20.39
N LEU A 11 -21.37 -25.41 -21.24
CA LEU A 11 -19.91 -25.47 -21.04
C LEU A 11 -19.28 -24.07 -21.01
N LEU A 12 -19.62 -23.21 -21.97
CA LEU A 12 -19.13 -21.81 -21.98
C LEU A 12 -19.53 -21.05 -20.72
N PHE A 13 -20.77 -21.26 -20.23
CA PHE A 13 -21.24 -20.65 -19.00
C PHE A 13 -20.45 -21.15 -17.78
N LEU A 14 -20.19 -22.46 -17.68
CA LEU A 14 -19.39 -23.07 -16.62
C LEU A 14 -17.91 -22.64 -16.62
N PHE A 15 -17.30 -22.44 -17.78
CA PHE A 15 -15.92 -21.91 -17.85
C PHE A 15 -15.86 -20.42 -17.49
N SER A 16 -16.91 -19.64 -17.77
CA SER A 16 -16.93 -18.22 -17.41
C SER A 16 -17.01 -17.98 -15.90
N THR A 17 -17.64 -18.87 -15.13
CA THR A 17 -17.76 -18.72 -13.67
C THR A 17 -16.50 -19.11 -12.91
N THR A 18 -15.67 -20.02 -13.44
CA THR A 18 -14.41 -20.45 -12.78
C THR A 18 -13.30 -19.41 -12.90
N ALA A 19 -13.24 -18.64 -13.99
CA ALA A 19 -12.28 -17.56 -14.16
C ALA A 19 -12.52 -16.37 -13.20
N ALA A 20 -13.75 -16.21 -12.69
CA ALA A 20 -14.11 -15.15 -11.75
C ALA A 20 -13.79 -15.49 -10.27
N MET A 21 -13.34 -16.71 -9.97
CA MET A 21 -13.10 -17.20 -8.60
C MET A 21 -11.62 -17.33 -8.23
N ALA A 22 -10.71 -16.73 -9.00
CA ALA A 22 -9.39 -16.37 -8.47
C ALA A 22 -9.61 -15.24 -7.47
N THR A 23 -9.97 -15.62 -6.24
CA THR A 23 -10.10 -14.74 -5.10
C THR A 23 -8.79 -13.98 -4.98
N LYS A 24 -8.85 -12.67 -5.23
CA LYS A 24 -7.78 -11.74 -4.94
C LYS A 24 -7.49 -11.95 -3.46
N GLU A 25 -6.34 -12.56 -3.15
CA GLU A 25 -5.93 -12.77 -1.77
C GLU A 25 -6.09 -11.42 -1.06
N GLU A 26 -6.91 -11.39 -0.01
CA GLU A 26 -7.27 -10.13 0.64
C GLU A 26 -5.99 -9.59 1.28
N VAL A 27 -5.33 -8.68 0.59
CA VAL A 27 -4.02 -8.18 0.98
C VAL A 27 -4.18 -7.45 2.31
N ARG A 28 -3.82 -8.14 3.40
CA ARG A 28 -3.95 -7.63 4.76
C ARG A 28 -3.01 -6.46 4.97
N VAL A 29 -3.59 -5.34 5.39
CA VAL A 29 -2.85 -4.15 5.82
C VAL A 29 -2.09 -4.47 7.10
N PRO A 30 -0.77 -4.24 7.16
CA PRO A 30 0.00 -4.50 8.35
C PRO A 30 -0.40 -3.54 9.47
N THR A 31 -0.58 -4.10 10.67
CA THR A 31 -1.01 -3.34 11.86
C THR A 31 0.15 -3.03 12.81
N LYS A 32 1.25 -3.78 12.72
CA LYS A 32 2.47 -3.56 13.49
C LYS A 32 3.57 -3.17 12.52
N VAL A 33 3.89 -1.88 12.46
CA VAL A 33 4.80 -1.36 11.45
C VAL A 33 5.85 -0.43 12.02
N LYS A 34 7.03 -0.40 11.38
CA LYS A 34 8.01 0.66 11.52
C LYS A 34 7.99 1.52 10.27
N VAL A 35 7.69 2.81 10.39
CA VAL A 35 7.66 3.73 9.25
C VAL A 35 9.09 4.09 8.85
N ILE A 36 9.43 3.87 7.58
CA ILE A 36 10.74 4.22 7.01
C ILE A 36 10.66 5.57 6.29
N SER A 37 9.59 5.77 5.51
CA SER A 37 9.41 6.99 4.73
C SER A 37 7.94 7.32 4.55
N GLN A 38 7.66 8.61 4.43
CA GLN A 38 6.34 9.16 4.19
C GLN A 38 6.46 10.25 3.14
N SER A 39 5.64 10.15 2.09
CA SER A 39 5.46 11.21 1.09
C SER A 39 4.00 11.61 1.03
N CYS A 40 3.74 12.92 1.07
CA CYS A 40 2.41 13.49 1.05
C CYS A 40 2.18 14.26 -0.24
N MET A 41 1.02 14.06 -0.85
CA MET A 41 0.53 14.80 -2.01
C MET A 41 -0.79 15.49 -1.67
N ALA A 42 -1.20 16.47 -2.45
CA ALA A 42 -2.46 17.20 -2.21
C ALA A 42 -3.69 16.30 -2.04
N GLU A 43 -3.69 15.14 -2.71
CA GLU A 43 -4.81 14.19 -2.73
C GLU A 43 -4.44 12.80 -2.17
N GLY A 44 -3.28 12.64 -1.54
CA GLY A 44 -2.83 11.32 -1.14
C GLY A 44 -1.63 11.28 -0.21
N LEU A 45 -1.37 10.09 0.31
CA LEU A 45 -0.31 9.78 1.24
C LEU A 45 0.29 8.43 0.84
N CYS A 46 1.59 8.39 0.65
CA CYS A 46 2.36 7.17 0.43
C CYS A 46 3.23 6.91 1.67
N LEU A 47 3.08 5.73 2.26
CA LEU A 47 3.90 5.28 3.39
C LEU A 47 4.72 4.08 2.98
N THR A 48 6.03 4.16 3.14
CA THR A 48 6.92 3.00 3.06
C THR A 48 7.22 2.56 4.49
N VAL A 49 6.83 1.33 4.82
CA VAL A 49 6.91 0.78 6.17
C VAL A 49 7.56 -0.59 6.16
N ILE A 50 8.01 -1.06 7.32
CA ILE A 50 8.38 -2.45 7.57
C ILE A 50 7.22 -3.08 8.35
N ASP A 51 6.61 -4.13 7.81
CA ASP A 51 5.69 -5.00 8.54
C ASP A 51 6.48 -5.82 9.55
N LEU A 52 6.31 -5.53 10.84
CA LEU A 52 7.06 -6.16 11.92
C LEU A 52 6.57 -7.58 12.23
N GLU A 53 5.47 -8.05 11.64
CA GLU A 53 5.04 -9.45 11.77
C GLU A 53 5.90 -10.40 10.93
N CYS A 54 6.45 -9.91 9.81
CA CYS A 54 7.24 -10.72 8.87
C CYS A 54 8.54 -10.05 8.39
N ASN A 55 8.89 -8.88 8.92
CA ASN A 55 10.05 -8.07 8.55
C ASN A 55 10.11 -7.67 7.07
N GLU A 56 8.95 -7.57 6.41
CA GLU A 56 8.84 -7.21 4.99
C GLU A 56 8.64 -5.70 4.82
N VAL A 57 9.29 -5.09 3.83
CA VAL A 57 8.99 -3.73 3.40
C VAL A 57 7.66 -3.71 2.62
N VAL A 58 6.78 -2.81 3.00
CA VAL A 58 5.44 -2.65 2.44
C VAL A 58 5.21 -1.18 2.08
N VAL A 59 4.61 -0.93 0.91
CA VAL A 59 4.21 0.42 0.50
C VAL A 59 2.69 0.54 0.58
N ILE A 60 2.21 1.50 1.36
CA ILE A 60 0.79 1.74 1.62
C ILE A 60 0.39 3.06 0.99
N PHE A 61 -0.61 3.01 0.12
CA PHE A 61 -1.15 4.19 -0.55
C PHE A 61 -2.53 4.51 0.00
N TYR A 62 -2.65 5.74 0.46
CA TYR A 62 -3.92 6.33 0.77
C TYR A 62 -4.20 7.47 -0.21
N SER A 63 -5.46 7.60 -0.65
CA SER A 63 -5.88 8.73 -1.48
C SER A 63 -7.23 9.25 -1.05
N VAL A 64 -7.48 10.52 -1.32
CA VAL A 64 -8.80 11.12 -1.21
C VAL A 64 -9.62 10.60 -2.38
N LEU A 65 -10.58 9.73 -2.10
CA LEU A 65 -11.57 9.34 -3.10
C LEU A 65 -12.61 10.46 -3.15
N ALA A 66 -12.46 11.37 -4.12
CA ALA A 66 -13.44 12.41 -4.36
C ALA A 66 -14.69 11.77 -5.00
N SER A 67 -15.79 11.70 -4.26
CA SER A 67 -17.12 11.40 -4.82
C SER A 67 -17.90 12.71 -4.95
N GLY A 68 -17.80 13.37 -6.12
CA GLY A 68 -18.59 14.56 -6.44
C GLY A 68 -18.38 15.76 -5.49
N LEU A 69 -19.48 16.30 -4.97
CA LEU A 69 -19.57 17.64 -4.33
C LEU A 69 -18.91 17.78 -2.95
N PHE A 70 -18.35 16.71 -2.38
CA PHE A 70 -17.75 16.72 -1.05
C PHE A 70 -16.27 16.34 -1.12
N LYS A 71 -15.43 17.10 -0.40
CA LYS A 71 -14.03 16.72 -0.17
C LYS A 71 -14.02 15.39 0.58
N GLY A 72 -13.57 14.33 -0.10
CA GLY A 72 -13.55 12.98 0.43
C GLY A 72 -12.62 12.84 1.64
N SER A 73 -12.78 11.76 2.39
CA SER A 73 -11.80 11.36 3.40
C SER A 73 -10.68 10.56 2.75
N LEU A 74 -9.49 10.63 3.34
CA LEU A 74 -8.36 9.80 2.95
C LEU A 74 -8.71 8.33 3.23
N LYS A 75 -8.65 7.47 2.20
CA LYS A 75 -8.96 6.04 2.29
C LYS A 75 -7.79 5.23 1.77
N LEU A 76 -7.64 4.01 2.29
CA LEU A 76 -6.69 3.05 1.72
C LEU A 76 -7.08 2.82 0.26
N ASN A 77 -6.16 3.11 -0.63
CA ASN A 77 -6.32 2.91 -2.07
C ASN A 77 -5.62 1.63 -2.49
N ASN A 78 -4.36 1.46 -2.07
CA ASN A 78 -3.54 0.34 -2.51
C ASN A 78 -2.52 -0.08 -1.45
N LEU A 79 -2.06 -1.32 -1.54
CA LEU A 79 -0.99 -1.87 -0.73
C LEU A 79 -0.10 -2.74 -1.62
N ILE A 80 1.21 -2.52 -1.52
CA ILE A 80 2.23 -3.29 -2.24
C ILE A 80 3.10 -4.01 -1.22
N ARG A 81 2.98 -5.34 -1.20
CA ARG A 81 3.94 -6.26 -0.58
C ARG A 81 5.15 -6.35 -1.51
N THR A 82 6.31 -5.84 -1.08
CA THR A 82 7.45 -5.66 -1.97
C THR A 82 8.28 -6.93 -2.15
N GLY A 83 8.16 -7.90 -1.24
CA GLY A 83 9.03 -9.07 -1.16
C GLY A 83 10.46 -8.75 -0.68
N MET A 84 10.73 -7.51 -0.25
CA MET A 84 12.01 -7.13 0.36
C MET A 84 11.93 -7.34 1.86
N PHE A 85 12.85 -8.10 2.44
CA PHE A 85 12.91 -8.39 3.88
C PHE A 85 14.15 -7.74 4.49
N VAL A 86 13.99 -7.09 5.64
CA VAL A 86 15.03 -6.29 6.30
C VAL A 86 15.06 -6.55 7.80
N GLU A 87 16.23 -6.41 8.44
CA GLU A 87 16.34 -6.30 9.90
C GLU A 87 15.82 -4.91 10.32
N PRO A 88 14.68 -4.79 11.02
CA PRO A 88 14.07 -3.49 11.27
C PRO A 88 14.98 -2.54 12.06
N ASP A 89 15.80 -3.08 12.96
CA ASP A 89 16.67 -2.32 13.86
C ASP A 89 17.99 -1.87 13.21
N GLU A 90 18.40 -2.50 12.11
CA GLU A 90 19.59 -2.13 11.34
C GLU A 90 19.30 -1.09 10.25
N GLN A 91 18.02 -0.81 9.99
CA GLN A 91 17.61 0.13 8.95
C GLN A 91 18.01 1.56 9.32
N ALA A 92 19.06 2.07 8.67
CA ALA A 92 19.48 3.46 8.81
C ALA A 92 18.42 4.42 8.24
N TYR A 93 18.10 5.47 9.00
CA TYR A 93 17.25 6.55 8.51
C TYR A 93 17.97 7.31 7.40
N VAL A 94 17.38 7.32 6.21
CA VAL A 94 17.82 8.18 5.10
C VAL A 94 16.80 9.29 4.94
N ILE A 95 17.21 10.53 5.15
CA ILE A 95 16.37 11.71 4.91
C ILE A 95 16.18 11.82 3.40
N GLY A 96 14.95 11.57 2.93
CA GLY A 96 14.58 11.78 1.54
C GLY A 96 14.59 13.27 1.19
N GLN A 97 15.05 13.62 -0.01
CA GLN A 97 15.18 15.00 -0.48
C GLN A 97 13.91 15.54 -1.18
N ASP A 98 12.75 14.91 -0.99
CA ASP A 98 11.58 15.18 -1.85
C ASP A 98 10.67 16.29 -1.28
N ALA A 99 10.40 17.31 -2.13
CA ALA A 99 9.83 18.66 -1.87
C ALA A 99 10.84 19.69 -1.28
N PRO A 100 10.72 21.01 -1.57
CA PRO A 100 11.86 21.95 -1.57
C PRO A 100 12.58 21.96 -0.22
N PHE A 101 13.72 21.28 -0.19
CA PHE A 101 14.56 21.15 0.97
C PHE A 101 15.36 22.44 1.12
N VAL A 102 15.07 23.20 2.18
CA VAL A 102 15.89 24.34 2.58
C VAL A 102 16.72 23.89 3.77
N GLU A 103 18.03 23.81 3.58
CA GLU A 103 19.02 23.49 4.63
C GLU A 103 18.87 24.49 5.78
N GLY A 104 18.23 24.06 6.87
CA GLY A 104 18.25 24.73 8.16
C GLY A 104 19.25 24.03 9.08
N ASN A 105 20.14 24.80 9.73
CA ASN A 105 21.31 24.37 10.52
C ASN A 105 21.05 23.43 11.73
N GLU A 106 19.86 22.84 11.88
CA GLU A 106 19.48 22.07 13.08
C GLU A 106 18.96 20.65 12.81
N GLN A 107 18.98 20.17 11.57
CA GLN A 107 18.50 18.81 11.26
C GLN A 107 19.58 17.76 11.50
N GLY A 108 19.24 16.72 12.29
CA GLY A 108 20.13 15.59 12.64
C GLY A 108 20.71 15.62 14.06
N LYS A 109 20.42 16.66 14.85
CA LYS A 109 20.74 16.64 16.29
C LYS A 109 19.71 15.78 17.02
N GLU A 110 20.18 14.87 17.86
CA GLU A 110 19.30 14.10 18.75
C GLU A 110 18.41 15.05 19.56
N PRO A 111 17.12 14.70 19.78
CA PRO A 111 16.25 15.49 20.65
C PRO A 111 16.85 15.48 22.06
N GLN A 112 17.35 16.63 22.52
CA GLN A 112 17.76 16.80 23.91
C GLN A 112 16.51 16.88 24.79
N PHE A 113 16.11 15.74 25.35
CA PHE A 113 15.15 15.73 26.45
C PHE A 113 15.85 16.23 27.71
N SER A 114 15.58 17.48 28.09
CA SER A 114 15.92 18.00 29.43
C SER A 114 15.00 17.30 30.43
N ARG A 115 15.57 16.59 31.41
CA ARG A 115 14.85 16.12 32.60
C ARG A 115 14.62 17.26 33.57
#